data_AF-A0ABD0LBG1-F1
#
_entry.id   AF-A0ABD0LBG1-F1
#
_cell.length_a   1.000
_cell.length_b   1.000
_cell.length_c   1.000
_cell.angle_alpha   90.00
_cell.angle_beta   90.00
_cell.angle_gamma   90.00
#
_symmetry.space_group_name_H-M   'P 1'
#
loop_
_entity.id
_entity.type
_entity.pdbx_description
1 polymer ?
#
loop_
_entity_poly.entity_id
_entity_poly.type
_entity_poly.pdbx_seq_one_letter_code
_entity_poly.pdbx_strand_id
1 'polypeptide(L)'
;MQKGIRFNDSQLLYLAAKARQENTISGHLYKKSSDLGKWQLRWFVLYQNLLMYFESDTATRPSGVALLEGSYCDRAITPAAIKGRETEKQ
;
A
#
# COMPACT_ATOMS: atom_id res chain seq x y z
N MET A 1 9.67 7.41 15.37
CA MET A 1 9.77 7.91 13.98
C MET A 1 10.63 6.93 13.19
N GLN A 2 10.02 6.06 12.36
CA GLN A 2 10.78 5.11 11.53
C GLN A 2 11.67 5.93 10.58
N LYS A 3 12.98 5.71 10.63
CA LYS A 3 13.90 6.31 9.66
C LYS A 3 13.58 5.72 8.29
N GLY A 4 13.35 6.58 7.30
CA GLY A 4 13.08 6.13 5.93
C GLY A 4 14.19 5.23 5.43
N ILE A 5 13.86 4.00 5.09
CA ILE A 5 14.82 3.03 4.56
C ILE A 5 15.20 3.48 3.15
N ARG A 6 16.50 3.60 2.91
CA ARG A 6 17.03 3.88 1.57
C ARG A 6 17.22 2.56 0.85
N PHE A 7 16.49 2.39 -0.25
CA PHE A 7 16.70 1.27 -1.15
C PHE A 7 17.63 1.70 -2.29
N ASN A 8 18.51 0.78 -2.69
CA ASN A 8 19.19 0.90 -3.97
C ASN A 8 18.16 0.64 -5.10
N ASP A 9 18.16 1.48 -6.13
CA ASP A 9 17.19 1.40 -7.23
C ASP A 9 17.18 0.04 -7.95
N SER A 10 18.35 -0.54 -8.22
CA SER A 10 18.46 -1.84 -8.87
C SER A 10 17.90 -2.96 -7.99
N GLN A 11 18.16 -2.91 -6.69
CA GLN A 11 17.61 -3.86 -5.73
C GLN A 11 16.10 -3.71 -5.60
N LEU A 12 15.59 -2.48 -5.58
CA LEU A 12 14.15 -2.20 -5.54
C LEU A 12 13.43 -2.77 -6.77
N LEU A 13 13.98 -2.57 -7.97
CA LEU A 13 13.41 -3.12 -9.19
C LEU A 13 13.45 -4.66 -9.22
N TYR A 14 14.54 -5.25 -8.74
CA TYR A 14 14.66 -6.71 -8.62
C TYR A 14 13.58 -7.26 -7.69
N LEU A 15 13.42 -6.67 -6.49
CA LEU A 15 12.40 -7.08 -5.52
C LEU A 15 10.99 -6.85 -6.04
N ALA A 16 10.74 -5.75 -6.76
CA ALA A 16 9.45 -5.49 -7.39
C ALA A 16 9.11 -6.54 -8.46
N ALA A 17 10.09 -6.95 -9.27
CA ALA A 17 9.89 -8.01 -10.26
C ALA A 17 9.56 -9.35 -9.59
N LYS A 18 10.27 -9.69 -8.51
CA LYS A 18 9.98 -10.87 -7.68
C LYS A 18 8.60 -10.82 -7.05
N ALA A 19 8.25 -9.69 -6.44
CA ALA A 19 6.94 -9.48 -5.83
C ALA A 19 5.78 -9.71 -6.81
N ARG A 20 5.89 -9.27 -8.07
CA ARG A 20 4.80 -9.52 -9.05
C ARG A 20 4.58 -11.00 -9.36
N GLN A 21 5.60 -11.84 -9.25
CA GLN A 21 5.52 -13.27 -9.57
C GLN A 21 5.21 -14.13 -8.35
N GLU A 22 5.76 -13.75 -7.20
CA GLU A 22 5.81 -14.57 -5.98
C GLU A 22 5.04 -13.93 -4.81
N ASN A 23 4.17 -12.95 -5.06
CA ASN A 23 3.40 -12.33 -3.97
C ASN A 23 2.47 -13.33 -3.31
N THR A 24 2.32 -13.15 -2.01
CA THR A 24 1.33 -13.88 -1.22
C THR A 24 -0.02 -13.19 -1.25
N ILE A 25 -0.03 -11.85 -1.28
CA ILE A 25 -1.23 -11.03 -1.28
C ILE A 25 -1.02 -9.81 -2.20
N SER A 26 -1.97 -9.56 -3.09
CA SER A 26 -2.00 -8.37 -3.94
C SER A 26 -3.44 -7.94 -4.23
N GLY A 27 -3.63 -6.65 -4.53
CA GLY A 27 -4.97 -6.11 -4.72
C GLY A 27 -5.02 -4.59 -4.84
N HIS A 28 -6.14 -4.09 -5.34
CA HIS A 28 -6.42 -2.66 -5.38
C HIS A 28 -6.83 -2.15 -4.00
N LEU A 29 -6.16 -1.11 -3.51
CA LEU A 29 -6.54 -0.38 -2.30
C LEU A 29 -6.51 1.12 -2.55
N TYR A 30 -7.37 1.86 -1.85
CA TYR A 30 -7.28 3.31 -1.82
C TYR A 30 -6.20 3.75 -0.85
N LYS A 31 -5.25 4.55 -1.33
CA LYS A 31 -4.19 5.18 -0.54
C LYS A 31 -4.43 6.67 -0.45
N LYS A 32 -4.39 7.23 0.77
CA LYS A 32 -4.36 8.69 0.97
C LYS A 32 -2.97 9.22 0.62
N SER A 33 -2.89 10.17 -0.30
CA SER A 33 -1.63 10.79 -0.68
C SER A 33 -1.15 11.76 0.39
N SER A 34 0.16 11.78 0.64
CA SER A 34 0.78 12.62 1.68
C SER A 34 0.87 14.09 1.31
N ASP A 35 0.86 14.40 0.02
CA ASP A 35 0.97 15.75 -0.54
C ASP A 35 -0.39 16.49 -0.57
N LEU A 36 -1.40 15.87 -1.19
CA LEU A 36 -2.68 16.48 -1.51
C LEU A 36 -3.82 15.97 -0.62
N GLY A 37 -3.57 14.98 0.23
CA GLY A 37 -4.58 14.37 1.11
C GLY A 37 -5.70 13.62 0.38
N LYS A 38 -5.61 13.46 -0.95
CA LYS A 38 -6.61 12.78 -1.78
C LYS A 38 -6.42 11.26 -1.71
N TRP A 39 -7.53 10.52 -1.75
CA TRP A 39 -7.50 9.07 -1.90
C TRP A 39 -7.34 8.70 -3.37
N GLN A 40 -6.39 7.81 -3.68
CA GLN A 40 -6.14 7.31 -5.02
C GLN A 40 -6.13 5.78 -5.00
N LEU A 41 -6.71 5.17 -6.04
CA LEU A 41 -6.65 3.73 -6.22
C LEU A 41 -5.23 3.35 -6.66
N ARG A 42 -4.63 2.39 -5.98
CA ARG A 42 -3.29 1.86 -6.26
C ARG A 42 -3.31 0.35 -6.19
N TRP A 43 -2.47 -0.28 -7.00
CA TRP A 43 -2.24 -1.72 -6.90
C TRP A 43 -1.19 -1.98 -5.82
N PHE A 44 -1.53 -2.74 -4.80
CA PHE A 44 -0.63 -3.11 -3.72
C PHE A 44 -0.15 -4.54 -3.88
N VAL A 45 1.10 -4.77 -3.52
CA VAL A 45 1.71 -6.09 -3.49
C VAL A 45 2.45 -6.23 -2.16
N LEU A 46 2.09 -7.25 -1.39
CA LEU A 46 2.83 -7.67 -0.22
C LEU A 46 3.77 -8.82 -0.62
N TYR A 47 5.06 -8.58 -0.46
CA TYR A 47 6.10 -9.59 -0.69
C TYR A 47 7.05 -9.62 0.50
N GLN A 48 7.07 -10.75 1.20
CA GLN A 48 7.75 -10.89 2.49
C GLN A 48 7.28 -9.79 3.46
N ASN A 49 8.20 -9.00 4.02
CA ASN A 49 7.91 -7.86 4.89
C ASN A 49 7.92 -6.51 4.15
N LEU A 50 7.83 -6.51 2.81
CA LEU A 50 7.77 -5.30 1.99
C LEU A 50 6.37 -5.11 1.41
N LEU A 51 5.77 -3.96 1.72
CA LEU A 51 4.54 -3.51 1.08
C LEU A 51 4.89 -2.50 -0.01
N MET A 52 4.69 -2.90 -1.26
CA MET A 52 4.90 -2.05 -2.44
C MET A 52 3.55 -1.61 -2.99
N TYR A 53 3.51 -0.43 -3.59
CA TYR A 53 2.35 -0.01 -4.38
C TYR A 53 2.76 0.57 -5.73
N PHE A 54 1.87 0.40 -6.70
CA PHE A 54 2.06 0.74 -8.10
C PHE A 54 0.88 1.59 -8.58
N GLU A 55 1.08 2.31 -9.68
CA GLU A 55 0.02 3.07 -10.33
C GLU A 55 -1.13 2.16 -10.80
N SER A 56 -0.77 0.99 -11.34
CA SER A 56 -1.68 -0.07 -11.82
C SER A 56 -1.06 -1.45 -11.57
N ASP A 57 -1.83 -2.50 -11.81
CA ASP A 57 -1.39 -3.90 -11.79
C ASP A 57 -0.40 -4.27 -12.90
N THR A 58 -0.42 -3.54 -14.01
CA THR A 58 0.51 -3.70 -15.14
C THR A 58 1.83 -2.96 -14.97
N ALA A 59 1.92 -2.02 -14.03
CA ALA A 59 3.12 -1.23 -13.82
C ALA A 59 4.25 -2.08 -13.21
N THR A 60 5.47 -1.88 -13.71
CA THR A 60 6.65 -2.66 -13.29
C THR A 60 7.48 -1.99 -12.21
N ARG A 61 7.43 -0.66 -12.14
CA ARG A 61 8.14 0.15 -11.15
C ARG A 61 7.19 0.52 -10.02
N PRO A 62 7.54 0.24 -8.74
CA PRO A 62 6.73 0.66 -7.62
C PRO A 62 6.79 2.18 -7.47
N SER A 63 5.64 2.79 -7.18
CA SER A 63 5.50 4.20 -6.83
C SER A 63 5.87 4.47 -5.37
N GLY A 64 5.96 3.43 -4.55
CA GLY A 64 6.50 3.50 -3.19
C GLY A 64 6.61 2.13 -2.53
N VAL A 65 7.42 2.08 -1.46
CA VAL A 65 7.69 0.87 -0.68
C VAL A 65 7.74 1.20 0.81
N ALA A 66 7.22 0.30 1.64
CA ALA A 66 7.31 0.35 3.09
C ALA A 66 7.81 -1.00 3.64
N LEU A 67 8.76 -0.96 4.57
CA LEU A 67 9.11 -2.14 5.37
C LEU A 67 8.12 -2.26 6.52
N LEU A 68 7.52 -3.44 6.65
CA LEU A 68 6.52 -3.73 7.67
C LEU A 68 7.10 -4.30 8.96
N GLU A 69 8.41 -4.49 9.04
CA GLU A 69 9.06 -5.00 10.26
C GLU A 69 8.80 -4.06 11.45
N GLY A 70 8.13 -4.59 12.47
CA GLY A 70 7.70 -3.82 13.64
C GLY A 70 6.55 -2.83 13.38
N SER A 71 5.87 -2.92 12.24
CA SER A 71 4.69 -2.11 11.93
C SER A 71 3.42 -2.72 12.52
N TYR A 72 2.49 -1.87 12.93
CA TYR A 72 1.18 -2.24 13.46
C TYR A 72 0.08 -1.50 12.70
N CYS A 73 -1.10 -2.12 12.61
CA CYS A 73 -2.25 -1.54 11.93
C CYS A 73 -3.35 -1.25 12.95
N ASP A 74 -3.71 0.01 13.09
CA ASP A 74 -4.87 0.43 13.85
C ASP A 74 -6.04 0.77 12.93
N ARG A 75 -7.24 0.36 13.35
CA ARG A 75 -8.46 0.72 12.62
C ARG A 75 -8.81 2.17 12.90
N ALA A 76 -8.54 3.04 11.93
CA ALA A 76 -9.03 4.41 11.97
C ALA A 76 -10.55 4.45 11.70
N ILE A 77 -11.33 4.90 12.68
CA ILE A 77 -12.75 5.21 12.47
C ILE A 77 -12.82 6.60 11.86
N THR A 78 -13.01 6.68 10.55
CA THR A 78 -13.29 7.97 9.89
C THR A 78 -14.77 8.33 10.07
N PRO A 79 -15.13 9.62 10.23
CA PRO A 79 -16.53 10.04 10.36
C PRO A 79 -17.43 9.57 9.21
N ALA A 80 -16.87 9.42 8.00
CA ALA A 80 -17.57 8.89 6.83
C ALA A 80 -17.99 7.41 6.99
N ALA A 81 -17.20 6.59 7.69
CA ALA A 81 -17.50 5.18 7.94
C ALA A 81 -18.62 4.97 8.97
N ILE A 82 -18.89 5.99 9.81
CA ILE A 82 -20.00 5.96 10.77
C ILE A 82 -21.34 6.19 10.04
N LYS A 83 -21.39 7.14 9.09
CA LYS A 83 -22.59 7.43 8.30
C LYS A 83 -23.06 6.25 7.43
N GLY A 84 -22.13 5.47 6.87
CA GLY A 84 -22.49 4.32 6.03
C GLY A 84 -23.20 3.18 6.77
N ARG A 85 -23.01 3.06 8.10
CA ARG A 85 -23.67 2.02 8.92
C ARG A 85 -25.11 2.34 9.30
N GLU A 86 -25.53 3.60 9.24
CA GLU A 86 -26.92 3.97 9.54
C GLU A 86 -27.88 3.64 8.39
N THR A 87 -27.39 3.66 7.14
CA THR A 87 -28.17 3.37 5.94
C THR A 87 -28.40 1.88 5.65
N GLU A 88 -27.74 0.96 6.36
CA GLU A 88 -27.90 -0.49 6.17
C GLU A 88 -28.93 -1.11 7.14
N LYS A 89 -29.63 -0.29 7.94
CA LYS A 89 -30.64 -0.70 8.92
C LYS A 89 -32.06 -0.20 8.64
N GLN A 90 -32.36 0.23 7.41
CA GLN A 90 -33.71 0.60 6.99
C GLN A 90 -34.18 -0.25 5.82
#